data_AF-A0A8I3MDY7-F1
#
_entry.id   AF-A0A8I3MDY7-F1
#
_cell.length_a   1.000
_cell.length_b   1.000
_cell.length_c   1.000
_cell.angle_alpha   90.00
_cell.angle_beta   90.00
_cell.angle_gamma   90.00
#
_symmetry.space_group_name_H-M   'P 1'
#
loop_
_entity.id
_entity.type
_entity.pdbx_description
1 polymer ?
#
loop_
_entity_poly.entity_id
_entity_poly.type
_entity_poly.pdbx_seq_one_letter_code
_entity_poly.pdbx_strand_id
1 'polypeptide(L)'
;MVTYTLGRRLQASTQRLFTPQKIEARVSADEDLKLSDLLKYYLRESQAAKDLLYRRSRSLVDYENANKALDKARAKNKDVLQAETSQQLCCQKFEKISESAKQELIDFKTRRVAAFRKNLVELAELELKHAKGNLQLLQNCLAVLNGDT
;
A
#
# COMPACT_ATOMS: atom_id res chain seq x y z
N MET A 1 -20.22 9.81 -56.08
CA MET A 1 -20.73 10.44 -54.83
C MET A 1 -20.73 9.50 -53.62
N VAL A 2 -21.11 8.22 -53.77
CA VAL A 2 -21.21 7.25 -52.65
C VAL A 2 -19.87 6.92 -51.98
N THR A 3 -18.80 6.78 -52.74
CA THR A 3 -17.43 6.53 -52.21
C THR A 3 -16.87 7.71 -51.41
N TYR A 4 -17.17 8.94 -51.82
CA TYR A 4 -16.74 10.17 -51.14
C TYR A 4 -17.44 10.36 -49.78
N THR A 5 -18.72 10.00 -49.68
CA THR A 5 -19.50 10.09 -48.44
C THR A 5 -19.14 8.98 -47.45
N LEU A 6 -18.83 7.78 -47.95
CA LEU A 6 -18.32 6.70 -47.11
C LEU A 6 -16.91 7.02 -46.57
N GLY A 7 -16.04 7.59 -47.41
CA GLY A 7 -14.68 8.01 -47.02
C GLY A 7 -14.68 9.09 -45.93
N ARG A 8 -15.57 10.09 -46.01
CA ARG A 8 -15.71 11.11 -44.95
C ARG A 8 -16.25 10.52 -43.64
N ARG A 9 -17.19 9.57 -43.70
CA ARG A 9 -17.72 8.89 -42.51
C ARG A 9 -16.64 8.08 -41.80
N LEU A 10 -15.85 7.32 -42.55
CA LEU A 10 -14.67 6.58 -42.06
C LEU A 10 -13.64 7.50 -41.40
N GLN A 11 -13.33 8.65 -42.02
CA GLN A 11 -12.40 9.61 -41.45
C GLN A 11 -12.93 10.22 -40.14
N ALA A 12 -14.21 10.60 -40.10
CA ALA A 12 -14.86 11.15 -38.92
C ALA A 12 -14.95 10.13 -37.75
N SER A 13 -15.28 8.86 -38.03
CA SER A 13 -15.31 7.81 -37.03
C SER A 13 -13.91 7.49 -36.49
N THR A 14 -12.89 7.52 -37.35
CA THR A 14 -11.49 7.32 -36.95
C THR A 14 -11.01 8.43 -36.01
N GLN A 15 -11.30 9.69 -36.34
CA GLN A 15 -10.86 10.83 -35.55
C GLN A 15 -11.56 10.92 -34.18
N ARG A 16 -12.81 10.43 -34.07
CA ARG A 16 -13.52 10.28 -32.78
C ARG A 16 -12.95 9.16 -31.92
N LEU A 17 -12.39 8.09 -32.50
CA LEU A 17 -11.75 7.01 -31.75
C LEU A 17 -10.49 7.48 -31.03
N PHE A 18 -9.62 8.22 -31.74
CA PHE A 18 -8.27 8.52 -31.26
C PHE A 18 -8.18 9.61 -30.18
N THR A 19 -9.17 10.49 -30.04
CA THR A 19 -9.14 11.61 -29.09
C THR A 19 -9.32 11.19 -27.61
N PRO A 20 -10.34 10.41 -27.23
CA PRO A 20 -10.50 9.94 -25.84
C PRO A 20 -9.50 8.86 -25.45
N GLN A 21 -9.05 8.00 -26.37
CA GLN A 21 -8.01 6.99 -26.10
C GLN A 21 -6.71 7.61 -25.54
N LYS A 22 -6.34 8.81 -26.00
CA LYS A 22 -5.17 9.54 -25.48
C LYS A 22 -5.39 10.06 -24.05
N ILE A 23 -6.61 10.46 -23.71
CA ILE A 23 -6.95 10.91 -22.36
C ILE A 23 -6.99 9.71 -21.43
N GLU A 24 -7.63 8.62 -21.84
CA GLU A 24 -7.70 7.36 -21.09
C GLU A 24 -6.31 6.77 -20.79
N ALA A 25 -5.41 6.78 -21.77
CA ALA A 25 -4.03 6.34 -21.57
C ALA A 25 -3.28 7.17 -20.51
N ARG A 26 -3.53 8.48 -20.44
CA ARG A 26 -2.92 9.35 -19.42
C ARG A 26 -3.49 9.08 -18.04
N VAL A 27 -4.80 8.93 -17.94
CA VAL A 27 -5.47 8.64 -16.65
C VAL A 27 -5.02 7.27 -16.13
N SER A 28 -4.94 6.25 -16.99
CA SER A 28 -4.43 4.92 -16.62
C SER A 28 -2.99 4.99 -16.09
N ALA A 29 -2.12 5.77 -16.75
CA ALA A 29 -0.74 5.95 -16.31
C ALA A 29 -0.62 6.65 -14.94
N ASP A 30 -1.48 7.65 -14.67
CA ASP A 30 -1.52 8.34 -13.38
C ASP A 30 -1.99 7.41 -12.24
N GLU A 31 -2.89 6.48 -12.52
CA GLU A 31 -3.37 5.50 -11.53
C GLU A 31 -2.36 4.39 -11.26
N ASP A 32 -1.71 3.86 -12.30
CA ASP A 32 -0.60 2.92 -12.15
C ASP A 32 0.54 3.51 -11.31
N LEU A 33 0.81 4.82 -11.50
CA LEU A 33 1.76 5.55 -10.69
C LEU A 33 1.32 5.63 -9.23
N LYS A 34 0.06 6.00 -8.95
CA LYS A 34 -0.50 6.06 -7.58
C LYS A 34 -0.46 4.70 -6.88
N LEU A 35 -0.85 3.63 -7.56
CA LEU A 35 -0.81 2.26 -7.01
C LEU A 35 0.64 1.84 -6.73
N SER A 36 1.56 2.12 -7.65
CA SER A 36 2.99 1.85 -7.47
C SER A 36 3.57 2.58 -6.26
N ASP A 37 3.21 3.84 -6.06
CA ASP A 37 3.67 4.64 -4.94
C ASP A 37 3.09 4.16 -3.61
N LEU A 38 1.81 3.76 -3.61
CA LEU A 38 1.16 3.12 -2.45
C LEU A 38 1.88 1.84 -2.04
N LEU A 39 2.18 0.96 -3.01
CA LEU A 39 2.91 -0.29 -2.77
C LEU A 39 4.31 -0.02 -2.21
N LYS A 40 5.08 0.90 -2.82
CA LYS A 40 6.41 1.29 -2.34
C LYS A 40 6.37 1.87 -0.93
N TYR A 41 5.38 2.70 -0.62
CA TYR A 41 5.18 3.26 0.70
C TYR A 41 4.98 2.16 1.74
N TYR A 42 4.02 1.25 1.52
CA TYR A 42 3.72 0.19 2.48
C TYR A 42 4.80 -0.90 2.54
N LEU A 43 5.62 -1.07 1.50
CA LEU A 43 6.82 -1.90 1.57
C LEU A 43 7.84 -1.32 2.56
N ARG A 44 8.10 -0.01 2.50
CA ARG A 44 8.99 0.67 3.45
C ARG A 44 8.47 0.62 4.87
N GLU A 45 7.18 0.89 5.07
CA GLU A 45 6.55 0.78 6.40
C GLU A 45 6.62 -0.66 6.94
N SER A 46 6.47 -1.67 6.08
CA SER A 46 6.64 -3.09 6.48
C SER A 46 8.06 -3.39 6.95
N GLN A 47 9.07 -2.80 6.29
CA GLN A 47 10.47 -2.94 6.71
C GLN A 47 10.70 -2.24 8.06
N ALA A 48 10.15 -1.06 8.27
CA ALA A 48 10.24 -0.36 9.56
C ALA A 48 9.58 -1.16 10.70
N ALA A 49 8.43 -1.80 10.45
CA ALA A 49 7.78 -2.69 11.41
C ALA A 49 8.66 -3.92 11.74
N LYS A 50 9.33 -4.50 10.74
CA LYS A 50 10.30 -5.59 10.93
C LYS A 50 11.48 -5.14 11.80
N ASP A 51 12.03 -3.95 11.54
CA ASP A 51 13.15 -3.40 12.31
C ASP A 51 12.76 -3.09 13.77
N LEU A 52 11.51 -2.65 14.00
CA LEU A 52 10.95 -2.49 15.34
C LEU A 52 10.86 -3.82 16.09
N LEU A 53 10.34 -4.87 15.44
CA LEU A 53 10.27 -6.21 16.01
C LEU A 53 11.66 -6.80 16.29
N TYR A 54 12.64 -6.52 15.43
CA TYR A 54 14.02 -6.92 15.67
C TYR A 54 14.61 -6.25 16.93
N ARG A 55 14.42 -4.93 17.09
CA ARG A 55 14.84 -4.20 18.30
C ARG A 55 14.16 -4.76 19.56
N ARG A 56 12.86 -5.08 19.48
CA ARG A 56 12.12 -5.72 20.57
C ARG A 56 12.74 -7.08 20.93
N SER A 57 12.98 -7.92 19.94
CA SER A 57 13.60 -9.25 20.12
C SER A 57 14.97 -9.13 20.78
N ARG A 58 15.80 -8.17 20.35
CA ARG A 58 17.10 -7.94 20.98
C ARG A 58 16.99 -7.52 22.44
N SER A 59 16.06 -6.61 22.76
CA SER A 59 15.81 -6.19 24.13
C SER A 59 15.29 -7.31 25.03
N LEU A 60 14.54 -8.27 24.47
CA LEU A 60 14.11 -9.47 25.20
C LEU A 60 15.30 -10.35 25.57
N VAL A 61 16.21 -10.59 24.62
CA VAL A 61 17.43 -11.36 24.88
C VAL A 61 18.28 -10.70 25.98
N ASP A 62 18.43 -9.38 25.93
CA ASP A 62 19.15 -8.63 26.98
C ASP A 62 18.46 -8.80 28.35
N TYR A 63 17.13 -8.76 28.39
CA TYR A 63 16.34 -8.97 29.60
C TYR A 63 16.47 -10.40 30.16
N GLU A 64 16.39 -11.42 29.31
CA GLU A 64 16.59 -12.82 29.71
C GLU A 64 17.99 -13.07 30.25
N ASN A 65 19.01 -12.44 29.66
CA ASN A 65 20.38 -12.53 30.15
C ASN A 65 20.55 -11.85 31.52
N ALA A 66 19.93 -10.68 31.73
CA ALA A 66 19.94 -9.99 33.01
C ALA A 66 19.21 -10.80 34.10
N ASN A 67 18.08 -11.45 33.77
CA ASN A 67 17.41 -12.39 34.67
C ASN A 67 18.33 -13.55 35.09
N LYS A 68 18.99 -14.21 34.13
CA LYS A 68 19.95 -15.29 34.44
C LYS A 68 21.12 -14.82 35.29
N ALA A 69 21.60 -13.58 35.09
CA ALA A 69 22.66 -12.99 35.90
C ALA A 69 22.20 -12.72 37.34
N LEU A 70 20.97 -12.22 37.51
CA LEU A 70 20.35 -12.03 38.81
C LEU A 70 20.19 -13.34 39.57
N ASP A 71 19.73 -14.42 38.92
CA ASP A 71 19.61 -15.74 39.55
C ASP A 71 20.97 -16.25 40.06
N LYS A 72 22.04 -16.05 39.28
CA LYS A 72 23.40 -16.39 39.69
C LYS A 72 23.90 -15.54 40.87
N ALA A 73 23.60 -14.25 40.88
CA ALA A 73 23.96 -13.34 41.97
C ALA A 73 23.26 -13.75 43.28
N ARG A 74 21.96 -14.08 43.20
CA ARG A 74 21.16 -14.59 44.31
C ARG A 74 21.69 -15.93 44.84
N ALA A 75 22.00 -16.87 43.96
CA ALA A 75 22.56 -18.17 44.35
C ALA A 75 23.91 -18.04 45.08
N LYS A 76 24.71 -17.03 44.75
CA LYS A 76 26.01 -16.76 45.40
C LYS A 76 25.93 -15.78 46.57
N ASN A 77 24.76 -15.20 46.84
CA ASN A 77 24.56 -14.07 47.78
C ASN A 77 25.58 -12.92 47.58
N LYS A 78 25.92 -12.63 46.32
CA LYS A 78 26.93 -11.62 45.96
C LYS A 78 26.41 -10.73 44.85
N ASP A 79 26.64 -9.42 44.96
CA ASP A 79 26.30 -8.39 43.97
C ASP A 79 24.79 -8.34 43.58
N VAL A 80 23.92 -8.82 44.48
CA VAL A 80 22.47 -8.97 44.22
C VAL A 80 21.82 -7.65 43.85
N LEU A 81 22.03 -6.59 44.63
CA LEU A 81 21.44 -5.27 44.38
C LEU A 81 21.82 -4.70 43.00
N GLN A 82 23.06 -4.90 42.57
CA GLN A 82 23.53 -4.46 41.26
C GLN A 82 22.85 -5.26 40.14
N ALA A 83 22.73 -6.58 40.30
CA ALA A 83 22.07 -7.43 39.32
C ALA A 83 20.56 -7.15 39.23
N GLU A 84 19.90 -6.84 40.35
CA GLU A 84 18.48 -6.43 40.40
C GLU A 84 18.26 -5.12 39.65
N THR A 85 19.10 -4.12 39.91
CA THR A 85 19.02 -2.84 39.19
C THR A 85 19.20 -3.03 37.68
N SER A 86 20.18 -3.84 37.26
CA SER A 86 20.42 -4.11 35.84
C SER A 86 19.25 -4.85 35.19
N GLN A 87 18.66 -5.84 35.89
CA GLN A 87 17.50 -6.57 35.42
C GLN A 87 16.28 -5.64 35.26
N GLN A 88 16.06 -4.76 36.22
CA GLN A 88 14.93 -3.83 36.21
C GLN A 88 15.03 -2.85 35.03
N LEU A 89 16.22 -2.34 34.73
CA LEU A 89 16.47 -1.48 33.57
C LEU A 89 16.21 -2.20 32.25
N CYS A 90 16.66 -3.44 32.13
CA CYS A 90 16.40 -4.27 30.94
C CYS A 90 14.91 -4.59 30.78
N CYS A 91 14.21 -4.87 31.89
CA CYS A 91 12.77 -5.12 31.90
C CYS A 91 11.99 -3.90 31.38
N GLN A 92 12.22 -2.74 32.00
CA GLN A 92 11.55 -1.48 31.61
C GLN A 92 11.79 -1.13 30.14
N LYS A 93 13.01 -1.34 29.64
CA LYS A 93 13.33 -1.14 28.23
C LYS A 93 12.54 -2.08 27.32
N PHE A 94 12.48 -3.36 27.66
CA PHE A 94 11.73 -4.36 26.89
C PHE A 94 10.22 -4.08 26.90
N GLU A 95 9.66 -3.71 28.05
CA GLU A 95 8.24 -3.35 28.20
C GLU A 95 7.89 -2.12 27.36
N LYS A 96 8.70 -1.06 27.45
CA LYS A 96 8.50 0.17 26.67
C LYS A 96 8.51 -0.10 25.17
N ILE A 97 9.47 -0.90 24.68
CA ILE A 97 9.52 -1.26 23.26
C ILE A 97 8.33 -2.15 22.89
N SER A 98 7.91 -3.07 23.76
CA SER A 98 6.79 -3.96 23.51
C SER A 98 5.46 -3.22 23.40
N GLU A 99 5.22 -2.25 24.26
CA GLU A 99 4.00 -1.43 24.22
C GLU A 99 3.95 -0.59 22.94
N SER A 100 5.04 0.09 22.62
CA SER A 100 5.16 0.85 21.37
C SER A 100 5.01 -0.06 20.13
N ALA A 101 5.64 -1.23 20.12
CA ALA A 101 5.52 -2.17 19.00
C ALA A 101 4.09 -2.68 18.82
N LYS A 102 3.36 -2.94 19.91
CA LYS A 102 1.95 -3.36 19.85
C LYS A 102 1.09 -2.28 19.21
N GLN A 103 1.22 -1.04 19.67
CA GLN A 103 0.44 0.08 19.14
C GLN A 103 0.77 0.34 17.66
N GLU A 104 2.06 0.43 17.31
CA GLU A 104 2.48 0.67 15.92
C GLU A 104 2.02 -0.41 14.95
N LEU A 105 2.01 -1.69 15.35
CA LEU A 105 1.51 -2.77 14.50
C LEU A 105 0.00 -2.71 14.27
N ILE A 106 -0.77 -2.31 15.29
CA ILE A 106 -2.22 -2.11 15.18
C ILE A 106 -2.50 -0.95 14.22
N ASP A 107 -1.81 0.17 14.39
CA ASP A 107 -2.00 1.37 13.57
C ASP A 107 -1.53 1.13 12.13
N PHE A 108 -0.40 0.45 11.95
CA PHE A 108 0.10 0.04 10.64
C PHE A 108 -0.93 -0.83 9.90
N LYS A 109 -1.48 -1.87 10.55
CA LYS A 109 -2.50 -2.73 9.95
C LYS A 109 -3.73 -1.93 9.55
N THR A 110 -4.20 -1.05 10.44
CA THR A 110 -5.41 -0.24 10.21
C THR A 110 -5.23 0.72 9.04
N ARG A 111 -4.14 1.50 9.04
CA ARG A 111 -3.79 2.42 7.94
C ARG A 111 -3.65 1.67 6.62
N ARG A 112 -2.94 0.55 6.62
CA ARG A 112 -2.71 -0.27 5.43
C ARG A 112 -4.01 -0.76 4.81
N VAL A 113 -4.87 -1.40 5.60
CA VAL A 113 -6.14 -1.93 5.08
C VAL A 113 -7.02 -0.82 4.50
N ALA A 114 -7.13 0.32 5.20
CA ALA A 114 -7.93 1.45 4.74
C ALA A 114 -7.40 2.01 3.40
N ALA A 115 -6.08 2.20 3.29
CA ALA A 115 -5.47 2.76 2.10
C ALA A 115 -5.59 1.84 0.88
N PHE A 116 -5.31 0.54 1.03
CA PHE A 116 -5.48 -0.44 -0.05
C PHE A 116 -6.93 -0.59 -0.47
N ARG A 117 -7.87 -0.64 0.48
CA ARG A 117 -9.30 -0.69 0.17
C ARG A 117 -9.73 0.52 -0.65
N LYS A 118 -9.36 1.72 -0.22
CA LYS A 118 -9.69 2.97 -0.93
C LYS A 118 -9.13 2.93 -2.35
N ASN A 119 -7.85 2.63 -2.50
CA ASN A 119 -7.19 2.64 -3.80
C ASN A 119 -7.76 1.60 -4.78
N LEU A 120 -8.05 0.38 -4.31
CA LEU A 120 -8.65 -0.67 -5.16
C LEU A 120 -10.09 -0.34 -5.58
N VAL A 121 -10.87 0.30 -4.69
CA VAL A 121 -12.22 0.77 -5.03
C VAL A 121 -12.14 1.87 -6.08
N GLU A 122 -11.29 2.88 -5.87
CA GLU A 122 -11.09 3.98 -6.83
C GLU A 122 -10.67 3.46 -8.21
N LEU A 123 -9.73 2.50 -8.26
CA LEU A 123 -9.29 1.86 -9.50
C LEU A 123 -10.45 1.13 -10.21
N ALA A 124 -11.21 0.31 -9.48
CA ALA A 124 -12.35 -0.42 -10.05
C ALA A 124 -13.45 0.52 -10.56
N GLU A 125 -13.73 1.61 -9.83
CA GLU A 125 -14.67 2.64 -10.25
C GLU A 125 -14.20 3.34 -11.54
N LEU A 126 -12.90 3.59 -11.66
CA LEU A 126 -12.34 4.17 -12.87
C LEU A 126 -12.40 3.20 -14.06
N GLU A 127 -11.98 1.95 -13.88
CA GLU A 127 -12.05 0.91 -14.92
C GLU A 127 -13.48 0.76 -15.44
N LEU A 128 -14.47 0.77 -14.54
CA LEU A 128 -15.89 0.76 -14.91
C LEU A 128 -16.28 1.99 -15.75
N LYS A 129 -15.81 3.18 -15.36
CA LYS A 129 -16.07 4.43 -16.09
C LYS A 129 -15.45 4.39 -17.48
N HIS A 130 -14.23 3.90 -17.62
CA HIS A 130 -13.54 3.73 -18.89
C HIS A 130 -14.24 2.71 -19.78
N ALA A 131 -14.63 1.55 -19.25
CA ALA A 131 -15.35 0.54 -20.00
C ALA A 131 -16.68 1.09 -20.57
N LYS A 132 -17.43 1.86 -19.75
CA LYS A 132 -18.67 2.52 -20.18
C LYS A 132 -18.42 3.58 -21.24
N GLY A 133 -17.38 4.41 -21.07
CA GLY A 133 -16.99 5.44 -22.04
C GLY A 133 -16.61 4.83 -23.40
N ASN A 134 -15.79 3.77 -23.37
CA ASN A 134 -15.39 3.02 -24.57
C ASN A 134 -16.58 2.36 -25.26
N LEU A 135 -17.51 1.76 -24.51
CA LEU A 135 -18.73 1.20 -25.09
C LEU A 135 -19.57 2.28 -25.81
N GLN A 136 -19.79 3.43 -25.15
CA GLN A 136 -20.55 4.54 -25.73
C GLN A 136 -19.88 5.11 -26.98
N LEU A 137 -18.55 5.19 -26.97
CA LEU A 137 -17.78 5.64 -28.12
C LEU A 137 -17.92 4.68 -29.32
N LEU A 138 -17.81 3.38 -29.08
CA LEU A 138 -18.00 2.36 -30.12
C LEU A 138 -19.42 2.41 -30.68
N GLN A 139 -20.43 2.57 -29.83
CA GLN A 139 -21.82 2.77 -30.25
C GLN A 139 -21.99 4.00 -31.15
N ASN A 140 -21.39 5.13 -30.78
CA ASN A 140 -21.41 6.35 -31.59
C ASN A 140 -20.72 6.17 -32.94
N CYS A 141 -19.60 5.44 -32.99
CA CYS A 141 -18.92 5.14 -34.24
C CYS A 141 -19.75 4.23 -35.15
N LEU A 142 -20.44 3.23 -34.58
CA LEU A 142 -21.37 2.38 -35.32
C LEU A 142 -22.54 3.18 -35.90
N ALA A 143 -23.15 4.09 -35.14
CA ALA A 143 -24.23 4.94 -35.61
C ALA A 143 -23.81 5.80 -36.83
N VAL A 144 -22.62 6.41 -36.77
CA VAL A 144 -22.06 7.20 -37.89
C VAL A 144 -21.81 6.33 -39.12
N LEU A 145 -21.35 5.08 -38.94
CA LEU A 145 -21.11 4.15 -40.04
C LEU A 145 -22.42 3.67 -40.69
N ASN A 146 -23.45 3.42 -39.88
CA ASN A 146 -24.78 3.03 -40.34
C ASN A 146 -25.52 4.19 -41.04
N GLY A 147 -25.11 5.43 -40.78
CA GLY A 147 -25.77 6.62 -41.33
C GLY A 147 -27.00 7.05 -40.54
N ASP A 148 -27.09 6.64 -39.28
CA ASP A 148 -28.18 7.01 -38.35
C ASP A 148 -28.01 8.45 -37.80
N THR A 149 -26.88 9.09 -38.12
CA THR A 149 -26.51 10.50 -37.89
C THR A 149 -25.54 10.97 -38.96
#